data_AF-A0A101FPA9-F1
#
_entry.id   AF-A0A101FPA9-F1
#
_cell.length_a   1.000
_cell.length_b   1.000
_cell.length_c   1.000
_cell.angle_alpha   90.00
_cell.angle_beta   90.00
_cell.angle_gamma   90.00
#
_symmetry.space_group_name_H-M   'P 1'
#
loop_
_entity.id
_entity.type
_entity.pdbx_description
1 polymer ?
#
loop_
_entity_poly.entity_id
_entity_poly.type
_entity_poly.pdbx_seq_one_letter_code
_entity_poly.pdbx_strand_id
1 'polypeptide(L)'
;SPAGAIGSLLMIILAPIAAMLIQLAISRAREFQADATGAQIAGRADGLAQALLKLEAAAQRIPMHVNPATSHLFIVNPLSGESIARLFSTHPPIRERVERLRRIMPF
;
A
#
# COMPACT_ATOMS: atom_id res chain seq x y z
N SER A 1 12.89 -6.38 39.07
CA SER A 1 14.08 -5.52 39.17
C SER A 1 13.90 -4.29 38.29
N PRO A 2 14.62 -3.18 38.54
CA PRO A 2 14.59 -2.00 37.66
C PRO A 2 14.88 -2.34 36.18
N ALA A 3 15.77 -3.30 35.93
CA ALA A 3 16.04 -3.84 34.59
C ALA A 3 14.80 -4.49 33.93
N GLY A 4 13.98 -5.21 34.70
CA GLY A 4 12.73 -5.79 34.19
C GLY A 4 11.70 -4.72 33.80
N ALA A 5 11.58 -3.64 34.57
CA ALA A 5 10.67 -2.53 34.27
C ALA A 5 11.06 -1.79 32.98
N ILE A 6 12.36 -1.58 32.76
CA ILE A 6 12.88 -0.99 31.52
C ILE A 6 12.59 -1.91 30.33
N GLY A 7 12.81 -3.22 30.48
CA GLY A 7 12.49 -4.21 29.45
C GLY A 7 11.01 -4.20 29.05
N SER A 8 10.10 -4.15 30.03
CA SER A 8 8.66 -4.06 29.78
C SER A 8 8.28 -2.76 29.05
N LEU A 9 8.87 -1.63 29.44
CA LEU A 9 8.62 -0.34 28.80
C LEU A 9 9.07 -0.33 27.32
N LEU A 10 10.24 -0.91 27.03
CA LEU A 10 10.71 -1.06 25.65
C LEU A 10 9.75 -1.91 24.82
N MET A 11 9.25 -3.03 25.36
CA MET A 11 8.32 -3.90 24.65
C MET A 11 6.98 -3.23 24.37
N ILE A 12 6.46 -2.40 25.28
CA ILE A 12 5.23 -1.63 25.09
C ILE A 12 5.32 -0.69 23.87
N ILE A 13 6.51 -0.17 23.56
CA ILE A 13 6.73 0.73 22.42
C ILE A 13 7.05 -0.06 21.15
N LEU A 14 7.93 -1.05 21.23
CA LEU A 14 8.43 -1.77 20.06
C LEU A 14 7.40 -2.74 19.48
N ALA A 15 6.60 -3.41 20.32
CA ALA A 15 5.64 -4.41 19.83
C ALA A 15 4.56 -3.81 18.90
N PRO A 16 3.91 -2.66 19.22
CA PRO A 16 2.98 -2.03 18.29
C PRO A 16 3.62 -1.59 16.97
N ILE A 17 4.85 -1.08 17.00
CA ILE A 17 5.58 -0.67 15.78
C ILE A 17 5.85 -1.90 14.91
N ALA A 18 6.33 -3.00 15.49
CA ALA A 18 6.56 -4.24 14.78
C ALA A 18 5.26 -4.79 14.17
N ALA A 19 4.16 -4.81 14.94
CA ALA A 19 2.85 -5.23 14.45
C ALA A 19 2.35 -4.37 13.28
N MET A 20 2.50 -3.04 13.37
CA MET A 20 2.15 -2.11 12.29
C MET A 20 2.96 -2.40 11.02
N LEU A 21 4.28 -2.60 11.12
CA LEU A 21 5.13 -2.92 9.97
C LEU A 21 4.75 -4.24 9.31
N ILE A 22 4.46 -5.28 10.12
CA ILE A 22 3.99 -6.58 9.61
C ILE A 22 2.65 -6.41 8.88
N GLN A 23 1.70 -5.68 9.48
CA GLN A 23 0.40 -5.43 8.86
C GLN A 23 0.52 -4.69 7.53
N LEU A 24 1.37 -3.66 7.46
CA LEU A 24 1.65 -2.93 6.22
C LEU A 24 2.29 -3.84 5.14
N ALA A 25 3.23 -4.70 5.54
CA ALA A 25 3.86 -5.66 4.62
C ALA A 25 2.84 -6.66 4.06
N ILE A 26 1.97 -7.22 4.90
CA ILE A 26 0.91 -8.14 4.47
C ILE A 26 -0.08 -7.43 3.54
N SER A 27 -0.48 -6.20 3.86
CA SER A 27 -1.39 -5.41 3.01
C SER A 27 -0.84 -5.22 1.61
N ARG A 28 0.43 -4.81 1.49
CA ARG A 28 1.12 -4.64 0.20
C ARG A 28 1.25 -5.95 -0.57
N ALA A 29 1.59 -7.04 0.11
CA ALA A 29 1.70 -8.36 -0.51
C ALA A 29 0.37 -8.81 -1.14
N ARG A 30 -0.76 -8.59 -0.45
CA ARG A 30 -2.09 -8.88 -1.00
C ARG A 30 -2.42 -8.04 -2.22
N GLU A 31 -2.09 -6.74 -2.22
CA GLU A 31 -2.35 -5.88 -3.37
C GLU A 31 -1.56 -6.32 -4.61
N PHE A 32 -0.29 -6.70 -4.44
CA PHE A 32 0.51 -7.26 -5.53
C PHE A 32 -0.02 -8.61 -6.05
N GLN A 33 -0.53 -9.46 -5.16
CA GLN A 33 -1.16 -10.71 -5.57
C GLN A 33 -2.46 -10.44 -6.34
N ALA A 34 -3.26 -9.46 -5.90
CA ALA A 34 -4.47 -9.04 -6.59
C ALA A 34 -4.16 -8.49 -8.00
N ASP A 35 -3.09 -7.69 -8.13
CA ASP A 35 -2.61 -7.20 -9.44
C ASP A 35 -2.21 -8.34 -10.37
N ALA A 36 -1.43 -9.31 -9.87
CA ALA A 36 -0.99 -10.46 -10.64
C ALA A 36 -2.17 -11.30 -11.14
N THR A 37 -3.09 -11.63 -10.23
CA THR A 37 -4.32 -12.37 -10.56
C THR A 37 -5.20 -11.58 -11.53
N GLY A 38 -5.35 -10.27 -11.31
CA GLY A 38 -6.12 -9.38 -12.19
C GLY A 38 -5.54 -9.32 -13.61
N ALA A 39 -4.21 -9.27 -13.73
CA ALA A 39 -3.53 -9.32 -15.02
C ALA A 39 -3.72 -10.67 -15.73
N GLN A 40 -3.66 -11.77 -14.99
CA GLN A 40 -3.92 -13.12 -15.52
C GLN A 40 -5.36 -13.25 -16.04
N ILE A 41 -6.35 -12.79 -15.27
CA ILE A 41 -7.76 -12.79 -15.66
C ILE A 41 -7.99 -11.90 -16.89
N ALA A 42 -7.37 -10.72 -16.91
CA ALA A 42 -7.50 -9.78 -18.03
C ALA A 42 -6.73 -10.23 -19.30
N GLY A 43 -5.81 -11.18 -19.17
CA GLY A 43 -4.93 -11.65 -20.24
C GLY A 43 -3.88 -10.64 -20.71
N ARG A 44 -3.72 -9.51 -20.00
CA ARG A 44 -2.77 -8.43 -20.36
C ARG A 44 -2.33 -7.63 -19.14
N ALA A 45 -1.08 -7.78 -18.73
CA ALA A 45 -0.52 -6.99 -17.63
C ALA A 45 -0.46 -5.49 -17.95
N ASP A 46 -0.14 -5.11 -19.20
CA ASP A 46 -0.03 -3.70 -19.59
C ASP A 46 -1.35 -2.95 -19.61
N GLY A 47 -2.43 -3.63 -19.96
CA GLY A 47 -3.77 -3.05 -19.89
C GLY A 47 -4.09 -2.62 -18.47
N LEU A 48 -3.79 -3.49 -17.49
CA LEU A 48 -3.97 -3.20 -16.08
C LEU A 48 -3.01 -2.10 -15.59
N ALA A 49 -1.74 -2.15 -15.98
CA ALA A 49 -0.76 -1.13 -15.63
C ALA A 49 -1.17 0.26 -16.15
N GLN A 50 -1.64 0.37 -17.40
CA GLN A 50 -2.15 1.61 -17.97
C GLN A 50 -3.42 2.09 -17.27
N ALA A 51 -4.32 1.17 -16.86
CA ALA A 51 -5.51 1.52 -16.11
C ALA A 51 -5.15 2.15 -14.76
N LEU A 52 -4.19 1.56 -14.01
CA LEU A 52 -3.70 2.12 -12.75
C LEU A 52 -3.12 3.53 -12.94
N LEU A 53 -2.30 3.75 -13.97
CA LEU A 53 -1.74 5.08 -14.28
C LEU A 53 -2.83 6.11 -14.61
N LYS A 54 -3.89 5.71 -15.34
CA LYS A 54 -5.03 6.59 -15.63
C LYS A 54 -5.78 6.97 -14.36
N LEU A 55 -5.98 6.02 -13.44
CA LEU A 55 -6.62 6.29 -12.16
C LEU A 55 -5.77 7.22 -11.29
N GLU A 56 -4.45 7.00 -11.21
CA GLU A 56 -3.52 7.89 -10.48
C GLU A 56 -3.58 9.33 -11.04
N ALA A 57 -3.52 9.47 -12.37
CA ALA A 57 -3.61 10.78 -13.01
C ALA A 57 -4.95 11.48 -12.74
N ALA A 58 -6.07 10.74 -12.72
CA ALA A 58 -7.38 11.29 -12.39
C ALA A 58 -7.47 11.73 -10.92
N ALA A 59 -6.96 10.90 -9.99
CA ALA A 59 -6.95 11.20 -8.55
C ALA A 59 -6.09 12.44 -8.22
N GLN A 60 -4.98 12.65 -8.95
CA GLN A 60 -4.16 13.86 -8.80
C GLN A 60 -4.86 15.13 -9.30
N ARG A 61 -5.71 15.02 -10.33
CA ARG A 61 -6.46 16.16 -10.87
C ARG A 61 -7.66 16.54 -10.00
N ILE A 62 -8.28 15.56 -9.34
CA ILE A 62 -9.47 15.75 -8.52
C ILE A 62 -9.20 15.14 -7.14
N PRO A 63 -8.44 15.82 -6.28
CA PRO A 63 -8.13 15.31 -4.94
C PRO A 63 -9.40 15.24 -4.09
N MET A 64 -9.56 14.14 -3.37
CA MET A 64 -10.67 13.93 -2.43
C MET A 64 -10.15 14.02 -1.00
N HIS A 65 -10.89 14.73 -0.14
CA HIS A 65 -10.67 14.67 1.29
C HIS A 65 -11.36 13.43 1.83
N VAL A 66 -10.59 12.42 2.24
CA VAL A 66 -11.13 11.19 2.81
C VAL A 66 -10.60 10.98 4.22
N ASN A 67 -11.36 10.23 5.03
CA ASN A 67 -10.87 9.76 6.30
C ASN A 67 -9.75 8.72 6.06
N PRO A 68 -8.54 8.87 6.65
CA PRO A 68 -7.47 7.87 6.52
C PRO A 68 -7.91 6.45 6.88
N ALA A 69 -8.86 6.29 7.81
CA ALA A 69 -9.41 5.01 8.20
C ALA A 69 -10.14 4.29 7.06
N THR A 70 -10.69 5.01 6.07
CA THR A 70 -11.39 4.44 4.92
C THR A 70 -10.54 4.37 3.66
N SER A 71 -9.28 4.82 3.71
CA SER A 71 -8.37 4.86 2.55
C SER A 71 -8.18 3.50 1.86
N HIS A 72 -8.28 2.40 2.62
CA HIS A 72 -8.14 1.03 2.12
C HIS A 72 -9.29 0.57 1.20
N LEU A 73 -10.43 1.28 1.20
CA LEU A 73 -11.58 1.00 0.33
C LEU A 73 -11.40 1.60 -1.07
N PHE A 74 -10.39 2.45 -1.29
CA PHE A 74 -10.14 3.13 -2.55
C PHE A 74 -9.11 2.37 -3.39
N ILE A 75 -9.26 2.44 -4.71
CA ILE A 75 -8.33 1.81 -5.67
C ILE A 75 -7.02 2.59 -5.77
N VAL A 76 -7.11 3.92 -5.78
CA VAL A 76 -5.96 4.83 -5.72
C VAL A 76 -5.88 5.37 -4.31
N ASN A 77 -4.68 5.41 -3.74
CA ASN A 77 -4.46 6.04 -2.45
C ASN A 77 -4.88 7.53 -2.53
N PRO A 78 -5.98 7.92 -1.84
CA PRO A 78 -6.50 9.28 -1.89
C PRO A 78 -5.70 10.24 -0.99
N LEU A 79 -4.83 9.72 -0.12
CA LEU A 79 -3.96 10.50 0.74
C LEU A 79 -2.76 10.98 -0.08
N SER A 80 -2.79 12.26 -0.45
CA SER A 80 -1.63 12.94 -1.06
C SER A 80 -0.90 13.75 0.01
N GLY A 81 0.43 13.65 0.07
CA GLY A 81 1.27 14.45 0.97
C GLY A 81 1.70 13.75 2.27
N GLU A 82 2.96 14.04 2.63
CA GLU A 82 3.70 13.76 3.88
C GLU A 82 3.92 12.30 4.37
N SER A 83 5.15 12.09 4.84
CA SER A 83 5.75 10.80 5.24
C SER A 83 4.96 10.04 6.31
N ILE A 84 4.16 10.72 7.14
CA ILE A 84 3.33 10.10 8.17
C ILE A 84 2.04 9.52 7.57
N ALA A 85 1.44 10.17 6.56
CA ALA A 85 0.26 9.61 5.87
C ALA A 85 0.60 8.33 5.09
N ARG A 86 1.87 8.16 4.68
CA ARG A 86 2.38 6.90 4.10
C ARG A 86 2.34 5.72 5.08
N LEU A 87 2.45 5.97 6.38
CA LEU A 87 2.33 4.91 7.41
C LEU A 87 0.89 4.38 7.52
N PHE A 88 -0.10 5.20 7.14
CA PHE A 88 -1.52 4.80 7.06
C PHE A 88 -1.94 4.40 5.64
N SER A 89 -1.04 4.51 4.67
CA SER A 89 -1.30 4.08 3.30
C SER A 89 -1.23 2.56 3.23
N THR A 90 -2.41 1.95 3.19
CA THR A 90 -2.59 0.50 3.10
C THR A 90 -2.27 -0.07 1.73
N HIS A 91 -2.19 0.80 0.71
CA HIS A 91 -1.83 0.47 -0.67
C HIS A 91 -0.37 0.84 -0.99
N PRO A 92 0.38 -0.02 -1.71
CA PRO A 92 1.65 0.37 -2.30
C PRO A 92 1.45 1.48 -3.35
N PRO A 93 2.44 2.36 -3.56
CA PRO A 93 2.37 3.36 -4.63
C PRO A 93 2.05 2.74 -5.99
N ILE A 94 1.24 3.42 -6.81
CA ILE A 94 0.84 2.95 -8.15
C ILE A 94 2.07 2.63 -9.01
N ARG A 95 3.13 3.45 -8.92
CA ARG A 95 4.40 3.20 -9.63
C ARG A 95 5.00 1.83 -9.31
N GLU A 96 5.04 1.45 -8.03
CA GLU A 96 5.58 0.17 -7.58
C GLU A 96 4.75 -1.01 -8.12
N ARG A 97 3.42 -0.86 -8.13
CA ARG A 97 2.48 -1.84 -8.73
C ARG A 97 2.70 -2.00 -10.24
N VAL A 98 2.81 -0.89 -10.96
CA VAL A 98 3.07 -0.86 -12.40
C VAL A 98 4.39 -1.53 -12.76
N GLU A 99 5.46 -1.23 -12.02
CA GLU A 99 6.76 -1.88 -12.21
C GLU A 99 6.71 -3.39 -11.98
N ARG A 100 5.90 -3.85 -11.02
CA ARG A 100 5.74 -5.28 -10.74
C ARG A 100 4.91 -5.97 -11.81
N LEU A 101 3.81 -5.37 -12.26
CA LEU A 101 2.99 -5.87 -13.36
C LEU A 101 3.82 -6.09 -14.63
N ARG A 102 4.64 -5.09 -14.99
CA ARG A 102 5.55 -5.16 -16.15
C ARG A 102 6.63 -6.24 -16.03
N ARG A 103 6.96 -6.67 -14.81
CA ARG A 103 7.92 -7.75 -14.56
C ARG A 103 7.30 -9.15 -14.65
N ILE A 104 6.00 -9.30 -14.34
CA ILE A 104 5.34 -10.61 -14.29
C ILE A 104 5.06 -11.16 -15.68
N MET A 105 4.80 -10.29 -16.66
CA MET A 105 4.53 -10.68 -18.04
C MET A 105 5.37 -9.82 -18.97
N PRO A 106 6.68 -10.12 -19.12
CA PRO A 106 7.50 -9.45 -20.12
C PRO A 106 6.93 -9.75 -21.51
N PHE A 107 6.86 -8.72 -22.33
CA PHE A 107 6.40 -8.76 -23.72
C PHE A 107 7.14 -9.81 -24.55
#